data_AF-A0A3D5Z8N4-F1
#
_entry.id   AF-A0A3D5Z8N4-F1
#
_cell.length_a   1.000
_cell.length_b   1.000
_cell.length_c   1.000
_cell.angle_alpha   90.00
_cell.angle_beta   90.00
_cell.angle_gamma   90.00
#
_symmetry.space_group_name_H-M   'P 1'
#
loop_
_entity.id
_entity.type
_entity.pdbx_description
1 polymer ?
#
loop_
_entity_poly.entity_id
_entity_poly.type
_entity_poly.pdbx_seq_one_letter_code
_entity_poly.pdbx_strand_id
1 'polypeptide(L)'
;MKKLRNLLLCLSMGCLLFTTKVQALETKEYFNSSENVTENVNINHSYFTSGNNVNSKSQVQGIHLIAGNNLELQGTSEYLLAAGNVINIDNTVERDIFVAGNSINISKQSSIGRDLFAAGNTLTISANLSGNTFLAGNTINIDADTINGDITISAKEINIASNTIINGTLKYNSDAIFNSNTTNIGEIKTYETKNIDETTILSVLSDFVYALLTFVFLGFALNLLFPGIFKSLDKKLSANEIFNNTWNGLLFMFAVPIVSIILLVTVIGVPVGIISLLIYVIMLYLSVPIASTYLGKLITKKIFDKKQSPYLEIFIGCILTKLVCLIPIVSVIYTIFLVLFGLGLIYNMILKVRKKNI
;
A
#
# COMPACT_ATOMS: atom_id res chain seq x y z
N MET A 1 0.41 39.17 29.74
CA MET A 1 -0.23 38.10 28.92
C MET A 1 -0.89 38.61 27.62
N LYS A 2 -1.75 39.64 27.61
CA LYS A 2 -2.36 40.17 26.37
C LYS A 2 -1.34 40.67 25.33
N LYS A 3 -0.27 41.36 25.76
CA LYS A 3 0.77 41.88 24.85
C LYS A 3 1.59 40.78 24.16
N LEU A 4 1.90 39.68 24.87
CA LEU A 4 2.62 38.53 24.32
C LEU A 4 1.78 37.75 23.29
N ARG A 5 0.47 37.61 23.56
CA ARG A 5 -0.49 37.00 22.63
C ARG A 5 -0.62 37.82 21.34
N ASN A 6 -0.67 39.15 21.43
CA ASN A 6 -0.75 40.02 20.26
C ASN A 6 0.55 40.03 19.46
N LEU A 7 1.72 39.94 20.12
CA LEU A 7 3.01 39.82 19.44
C LEU A 7 3.13 38.50 18.66
N LEU A 8 2.69 37.38 19.26
CA LEU A 8 2.64 36.07 18.59
C LEU A 8 1.67 36.06 17.39
N LEU A 9 0.52 36.73 17.50
CA LEU A 9 -0.43 36.89 16.39
C LEU A 9 0.14 37.75 15.25
N CYS A 10 0.85 38.83 15.56
CA CYS A 10 1.52 39.65 14.54
C CYS A 10 2.67 38.90 13.86
N LEU A 11 3.46 38.11 14.61
CA LEU A 11 4.50 37.27 14.02
C LEU A 11 3.92 36.16 13.13
N SER A 12 2.82 35.52 13.53
CA SER A 12 2.15 34.52 12.68
C SER A 12 1.56 35.12 11.40
N MET A 13 1.04 36.37 11.48
CA MET A 13 0.52 37.08 10.31
C MET A 13 1.65 37.51 9.36
N GLY A 14 2.82 37.87 9.91
CA GLY A 14 4.02 38.22 9.13
C GLY A 14 4.61 37.04 8.37
N CYS A 15 4.60 35.83 8.96
CA CYS A 15 5.08 34.62 8.27
C CYS A 15 4.19 34.18 7.10
N LEU A 16 2.91 34.54 7.08
CA LEU A 16 2.00 34.25 5.96
C LEU A 16 2.27 35.13 4.72
N LEU A 17 3.01 36.22 4.88
CA LEU A 17 3.32 37.17 3.79
C LEU A 17 4.55 36.80 2.97
N PHE A 18 5.28 35.74 3.34
CA PHE A 18 6.47 35.24 2.62
C PHE A 18 6.21 33.88 1.95
N THR A 19 5.02 33.66 1.40
CA THR A 19 4.82 32.52 0.48
C THR A 19 5.34 32.91 -0.89
N THR A 20 6.43 32.30 -1.34
CA THR A 20 6.79 32.34 -2.75
C THR A 20 5.64 31.70 -3.53
N LYS A 21 5.02 32.44 -4.45
CA LYS A 21 4.04 31.86 -5.37
C LYS A 21 4.74 30.81 -6.24
N VAL A 22 4.59 29.53 -5.90
CA VAL A 22 4.87 28.46 -6.84
C VAL A 22 3.69 28.45 -7.81
N GLN A 23 3.90 29.00 -9.01
CA GLN A 23 2.96 28.80 -10.11
C GLN A 23 3.10 27.35 -10.56
N ALA A 24 2.17 26.50 -10.16
CA ALA A 24 1.95 25.25 -10.87
C ALA A 24 1.41 25.61 -12.27
N LEU A 25 2.18 25.28 -13.31
CA LEU A 25 1.70 25.34 -14.68
C LEU A 25 0.55 24.34 -14.82
N GLU A 26 -0.56 24.73 -15.45
CA GLU A 26 -1.74 23.87 -15.60
C GLU A 26 -1.41 22.68 -16.52
N THR A 27 -1.03 21.53 -15.96
CA THR A 27 -0.52 20.35 -16.70
C THR A 27 -1.62 19.48 -17.31
N LYS A 28 -2.56 20.06 -18.06
CA LYS A 28 -3.50 19.24 -18.86
C LYS A 28 -2.83 18.49 -20.02
N GLU A 29 -1.59 18.83 -20.37
CA GLU A 29 -0.88 18.23 -21.52
C GLU A 29 -0.26 16.86 -21.22
N TYR A 30 0.04 16.54 -19.95
CA TYR A 30 0.82 15.34 -19.60
C TYR A 30 0.03 14.29 -18.80
N PHE A 31 -1.24 14.57 -18.50
CA PHE A 31 -2.12 13.69 -17.75
C PHE A 31 -3.51 13.65 -18.39
N ASN A 32 -4.01 12.44 -18.63
CA ASN A 32 -5.35 12.23 -19.18
C ASN A 32 -6.13 11.24 -18.31
N SER A 33 -7.30 11.65 -17.84
CA SER A 33 -8.17 10.76 -17.08
C SER A 33 -9.65 10.94 -17.40
N SER A 34 -10.28 9.83 -17.73
CA SER A 34 -11.69 9.72 -18.13
C SER A 34 -12.14 8.27 -17.94
N GLU A 35 -13.45 8.00 -17.92
CA GLU A 35 -13.95 6.62 -17.93
C GLU A 35 -13.51 5.87 -19.21
N ASN A 36 -13.58 6.53 -20.36
CA ASN A 36 -13.07 6.02 -21.63
C ASN A 36 -12.05 7.02 -22.17
N VAL A 37 -10.81 6.55 -22.36
CA VAL A 37 -9.71 7.34 -22.90
C VAL A 37 -9.35 6.78 -24.28
N THR A 38 -9.38 7.64 -25.29
CA THR A 38 -8.81 7.35 -26.62
C THR A 38 -7.86 8.46 -26.97
N GLU A 39 -6.61 8.12 -27.23
CA GLU A 39 -5.55 9.11 -27.38
C GLU A 39 -4.53 8.69 -28.43
N ASN A 40 -4.01 9.69 -29.15
CA ASN A 40 -2.97 9.55 -30.16
C ASN A 40 -2.16 10.85 -30.13
N VAL A 41 -1.35 11.01 -29.08
CA VAL A 41 -0.58 12.22 -28.83
C VAL A 41 0.92 11.94 -28.93
N ASN A 42 1.69 12.94 -29.32
CA ASN A 42 3.15 12.88 -29.30
C ASN A 42 3.66 13.74 -28.14
N ILE A 43 4.25 13.11 -27.13
CA ILE A 43 4.70 13.72 -25.89
C ILE A 43 6.22 13.51 -25.79
N ASN A 44 6.97 14.60 -25.66
CA ASN A 44 8.44 14.57 -25.54
C ASN A 44 8.93 14.40 -24.08
N HIS A 45 8.04 13.94 -23.20
CA HIS A 45 8.25 13.74 -21.76
C HIS A 45 7.42 12.53 -21.30
N SER A 46 7.44 12.24 -20.00
CA SER A 46 6.54 11.24 -19.40
C SER A 46 5.07 11.65 -19.52
N TYR A 47 4.22 10.64 -19.73
CA TYR A 47 2.79 10.80 -19.93
C TYR A 47 2.00 9.81 -19.07
N PHE A 48 0.93 10.28 -18.45
CA PHE A 48 0.19 9.55 -17.43
C PHE A 48 -1.29 9.45 -17.82
N THR A 49 -1.77 8.22 -18.03
CA THR A 49 -3.14 7.98 -18.47
C THR A 49 -3.88 7.08 -17.47
N SER A 50 -5.14 7.42 -17.15
CA SER A 50 -5.98 6.61 -16.26
C SER A 50 -7.44 6.57 -16.72
N GLY A 51 -8.02 5.38 -16.86
CA GLY A 51 -9.43 5.25 -17.19
C GLY A 51 -9.99 3.84 -17.02
N ASN A 52 -11.30 3.64 -17.21
CA ASN A 52 -11.87 2.30 -17.20
C ASN A 52 -11.47 1.54 -18.48
N ASN A 53 -11.63 2.17 -19.64
CA ASN A 53 -11.13 1.66 -20.92
C ASN A 53 -10.14 2.68 -21.52
N VAL A 54 -8.92 2.24 -21.84
CA VAL A 54 -7.88 3.10 -22.42
C VAL A 54 -7.41 2.49 -23.74
N ASN A 55 -7.59 3.22 -24.84
CA ASN A 55 -6.98 2.93 -26.14
C ASN A 55 -5.96 4.03 -26.44
N SER A 56 -4.68 3.72 -26.30
CA SER A 56 -3.60 4.69 -26.48
C SER A 56 -2.76 4.30 -27.68
N LYS A 57 -2.60 5.22 -28.64
CA LYS A 57 -1.72 5.10 -29.81
C LYS A 57 -0.55 6.09 -29.75
N SER A 58 -0.27 6.57 -28.55
CA SER A 58 0.59 7.73 -28.32
C SER A 58 2.07 7.39 -28.51
N GLN A 59 2.85 8.43 -28.85
CA GLN A 59 4.30 8.40 -28.89
C GLN A 59 4.84 9.18 -27.68
N VAL A 60 5.58 8.51 -26.80
CA VAL A 60 6.00 9.07 -25.51
C VAL A 60 7.51 8.94 -25.34
N GLN A 61 8.26 10.03 -25.49
CA GLN A 61 9.71 10.09 -25.24
C GLN A 61 9.97 10.22 -23.74
N GLY A 62 9.68 9.14 -23.00
CA GLY A 62 9.77 9.09 -21.56
C GLY A 62 8.98 7.93 -20.97
N ILE A 63 8.48 8.12 -19.75
CA ILE A 63 7.67 7.10 -19.06
C ILE A 63 6.22 7.24 -19.49
N HIS A 64 5.68 6.22 -20.14
CA HIS A 64 4.25 6.10 -20.36
C HIS A 64 3.65 5.25 -19.23
N LEU A 65 2.96 5.88 -18.29
CA LEU A 65 2.28 5.19 -17.19
C LEU A 65 0.79 5.17 -17.45
N ILE A 66 0.21 3.97 -17.52
CA ILE A 66 -1.18 3.77 -17.90
C ILE A 66 -1.84 2.82 -16.91
N ALA A 67 -3.00 3.22 -16.38
CA ALA A 67 -3.80 2.38 -15.49
C ALA A 67 -5.26 2.30 -15.94
N GLY A 68 -5.87 1.11 -15.84
CA GLY A 68 -7.29 0.96 -16.15
C GLY A 68 -7.85 -0.44 -16.04
N ASN A 69 -9.11 -0.66 -16.41
CA ASN A 69 -9.68 -2.02 -16.44
C ASN A 69 -9.28 -2.73 -17.75
N ASN A 70 -9.54 -2.11 -18.90
CA ASN A 70 -9.16 -2.64 -20.22
C ASN A 70 -8.18 -1.68 -20.91
N LEU A 71 -7.01 -2.16 -21.27
CA LEU A 71 -5.95 -1.39 -21.91
C LEU A 71 -5.63 -1.96 -23.31
N GLU A 72 -5.74 -1.12 -24.33
CA GLU A 72 -5.27 -1.39 -25.70
C GLU A 72 -4.17 -0.40 -26.02
N LEU A 73 -2.92 -0.86 -26.00
CA LEU A 73 -1.75 -0.02 -26.07
C LEU A 73 -1.04 -0.23 -27.41
N GLN A 74 -0.86 0.86 -28.14
CA GLN A 74 -0.18 0.96 -29.42
C GLN A 74 0.76 2.19 -29.39
N GLY A 75 1.66 2.26 -30.36
CA GLY A 75 2.59 3.40 -30.51
C GLY A 75 3.96 3.11 -29.92
N THR A 76 4.63 4.15 -29.43
CA THR A 76 6.04 4.07 -29.02
C THR A 76 6.29 4.69 -27.66
N SER A 77 7.13 4.08 -26.83
CA SER A 77 7.59 4.73 -25.60
C SER A 77 9.03 4.36 -25.24
N GLU A 78 9.71 5.20 -24.44
CA GLU A 78 10.99 4.79 -23.86
C GLU A 78 10.79 3.72 -22.78
N TYR A 79 9.87 4.00 -21.85
CA TYR A 79 9.47 3.08 -20.78
C TYR A 79 7.94 2.93 -20.78
N LEU A 80 7.45 1.73 -20.52
CA LEU A 80 6.01 1.48 -20.38
C LEU A 80 5.71 0.89 -19.00
N LEU A 81 4.87 1.57 -18.23
CA LEU A 81 4.34 1.10 -16.95
C LEU A 81 2.82 0.93 -17.10
N ALA A 82 2.33 -0.30 -17.19
CA ALA A 82 0.91 -0.57 -17.44
C ALA A 82 0.30 -1.43 -16.31
N ALA A 83 -0.87 -1.02 -15.80
CA ALA A 83 -1.59 -1.78 -14.78
C ALA A 83 -3.09 -1.88 -15.09
N GLY A 84 -3.66 -3.09 -15.10
CA GLY A 84 -5.07 -3.26 -15.37
C GLY A 84 -5.62 -4.67 -15.28
N ASN A 85 -6.90 -4.88 -15.62
CA ASN A 85 -7.49 -6.22 -15.62
C ASN A 85 -7.13 -6.97 -16.91
N VAL A 86 -7.39 -6.38 -18.07
CA VAL A 86 -7.02 -6.92 -19.40
C VAL A 86 -6.12 -5.93 -20.11
N ILE A 87 -4.94 -6.36 -20.54
CA ILE A 87 -3.92 -5.50 -21.15
C ILE A 87 -3.45 -6.14 -22.46
N ASN A 88 -3.67 -5.45 -23.58
CA ASN A 88 -3.15 -5.80 -24.89
C ASN A 88 -2.07 -4.78 -25.28
N ILE A 89 -0.86 -5.25 -25.56
CA ILE A 89 0.29 -4.41 -25.88
C ILE A 89 0.77 -4.74 -27.30
N ASP A 90 0.72 -3.72 -28.14
CA ASP A 90 1.21 -3.65 -29.52
C ASP A 90 2.20 -2.46 -29.67
N ASN A 91 2.99 -2.19 -28.62
CA ASN A 91 3.92 -1.06 -28.57
C ASN A 91 5.34 -1.44 -28.98
N THR A 92 6.04 -0.48 -29.57
CA THR A 92 7.51 -0.49 -29.59
C THR A 92 8.02 0.25 -28.35
N VAL A 93 8.68 -0.46 -27.45
CA VAL A 93 9.26 0.11 -26.23
C VAL A 93 10.78 0.05 -26.31
N GLU A 94 11.42 1.22 -26.29
CA GLU A 94 12.86 1.32 -26.52
C GLU A 94 13.70 0.72 -25.39
N ARG A 95 13.16 0.74 -24.16
CA ARG A 95 13.84 0.24 -22.96
C ARG A 95 13.01 -0.84 -22.28
N ASP A 96 12.43 -0.53 -21.12
CA ASP A 96 11.89 -1.51 -20.20
C ASP A 96 10.37 -1.42 -20.12
N ILE A 97 9.71 -2.58 -20.00
CA ILE A 97 8.27 -2.69 -19.72
C ILE A 97 8.06 -3.22 -18.31
N PHE A 98 7.17 -2.57 -17.56
CA PHE A 98 6.62 -3.05 -16.30
C PHE A 98 5.11 -3.17 -16.44
N VAL A 99 4.58 -4.39 -16.45
CA VAL A 99 3.15 -4.63 -16.67
C VAL A 99 2.58 -5.56 -15.60
N ALA A 100 1.43 -5.17 -15.03
CA ALA A 100 0.74 -5.97 -14.03
C ALA A 100 -0.76 -6.05 -14.31
N GLY A 101 -1.33 -7.26 -14.40
CA GLY A 101 -2.75 -7.40 -14.65
C GLY A 101 -3.32 -8.80 -14.51
N ASN A 102 -4.61 -8.99 -14.71
CA ASN A 102 -5.20 -10.33 -14.66
C ASN A 102 -4.88 -11.13 -15.93
N SER A 103 -5.10 -10.53 -17.10
CA SER A 103 -4.74 -11.09 -18.42
C SER A 103 -3.88 -10.10 -19.19
N ILE A 104 -2.68 -10.51 -19.57
CA ILE A 104 -1.73 -9.68 -20.32
C ILE A 104 -1.37 -10.40 -21.62
N ASN A 105 -1.54 -9.70 -22.74
CA ASN A 105 -1.15 -10.16 -24.07
C ASN A 105 -0.17 -9.15 -24.68
N ILE A 106 1.09 -9.56 -24.86
CA ILE A 106 2.09 -8.77 -25.57
C ILE A 106 2.26 -9.39 -26.96
N SER A 107 1.78 -8.71 -27.98
CA SER A 107 1.67 -9.26 -29.32
C SER A 107 3.01 -9.35 -30.04
N LYS A 108 3.02 -10.09 -31.15
CA LYS A 108 4.18 -10.24 -32.03
C LYS A 108 4.62 -8.93 -32.71
N GLN A 109 3.72 -7.95 -32.78
CA GLN A 109 3.99 -6.62 -33.31
C GLN A 109 4.78 -5.75 -32.33
N SER A 110 4.79 -6.11 -31.05
CA SER A 110 5.58 -5.40 -30.04
C SER A 110 7.06 -5.70 -30.16
N SER A 111 7.89 -4.71 -29.84
CA SER A 111 9.34 -4.84 -29.74
C SER A 111 9.81 -4.22 -28.44
N ILE A 112 10.59 -4.98 -27.66
CA ILE A 112 11.12 -4.55 -26.37
C ILE A 112 12.64 -4.48 -26.47
N GLY A 113 13.17 -3.26 -26.36
CA GLY A 113 14.59 -2.99 -26.56
C GLY A 113 15.49 -3.45 -25.42
N ARG A 114 14.96 -3.59 -24.20
CA ARG A 114 15.68 -4.09 -23.04
C ARG A 114 14.86 -5.11 -22.24
N ASP A 115 14.44 -4.79 -21.03
CA ASP A 115 13.97 -5.78 -20.07
C ASP A 115 12.42 -5.79 -19.96
N LEU A 116 11.83 -6.98 -19.79
CA LEU A 116 10.38 -7.15 -19.59
C LEU A 116 10.11 -7.65 -18.18
N PHE A 117 9.26 -6.93 -17.44
CA PHE A 117 8.73 -7.34 -16.14
C PHE A 117 7.21 -7.47 -16.27
N ALA A 118 6.68 -8.69 -16.17
CA ALA A 118 5.25 -8.95 -16.28
C ALA A 118 4.74 -9.82 -15.14
N ALA A 119 3.64 -9.40 -14.50
CA ALA A 119 2.99 -10.16 -13.44
C ALA A 119 1.47 -10.25 -13.69
N GLY A 120 0.91 -11.45 -13.72
CA GLY A 120 -0.53 -11.61 -13.91
C GLY A 120 -1.06 -13.02 -13.79
N ASN A 121 -2.39 -13.21 -13.85
CA ASN A 121 -2.95 -14.57 -13.78
C ASN A 121 -2.63 -15.36 -15.06
N THR A 122 -2.85 -14.75 -16.22
CA THR A 122 -2.51 -15.31 -17.53
C THR A 122 -1.62 -14.34 -18.30
N LEU A 123 -0.45 -14.81 -18.74
CA LEU A 123 0.48 -14.06 -19.57
C LEU A 123 0.62 -14.74 -20.93
N THR A 124 0.44 -14.00 -22.01
CA THR A 124 0.74 -14.45 -23.39
C THR A 124 1.76 -13.50 -23.98
N ILE A 125 2.97 -14.00 -24.26
CA ILE A 125 4.10 -13.21 -24.75
C ILE A 125 4.51 -13.73 -26.13
N SER A 126 4.22 -12.95 -27.16
CA SER A 126 4.58 -13.27 -28.56
C SER A 126 5.61 -12.32 -29.17
N ALA A 127 6.02 -11.29 -28.43
CA ALA A 127 7.00 -10.30 -28.86
C ALA A 127 8.44 -10.83 -28.83
N ASN A 128 9.29 -10.28 -29.69
CA ASN A 128 10.74 -10.50 -29.59
C ASN A 128 11.34 -9.66 -28.45
N LEU A 129 12.21 -10.30 -27.68
CA LEU A 129 12.75 -9.74 -26.43
C LEU A 129 14.27 -9.61 -26.52
N SER A 130 14.78 -8.38 -26.38
CA SER A 130 16.21 -8.11 -26.54
C SER A 130 17.00 -8.31 -25.25
N GLY A 131 16.41 -8.03 -24.09
CA GLY A 131 17.03 -8.16 -22.77
C GLY A 131 16.40 -9.24 -21.90
N ASN A 132 16.54 -9.09 -20.59
CA ASN A 132 16.10 -10.07 -19.61
C ASN A 132 14.60 -9.98 -19.37
N THR A 133 13.98 -11.12 -19.10
CA THR A 133 12.54 -11.23 -18.96
C THR A 133 12.16 -11.89 -17.63
N PHE A 134 11.30 -11.22 -16.87
CA PHE A 134 10.85 -11.64 -15.54
C PHE A 134 9.34 -11.78 -15.57
N LEU A 135 8.86 -13.02 -15.44
CA LEU A 135 7.45 -13.36 -15.56
C LEU A 135 6.95 -14.03 -14.28
N ALA A 136 5.82 -13.57 -13.77
CA ALA A 136 5.14 -14.20 -12.64
C ALA A 136 3.66 -14.39 -12.95
N GLY A 137 3.13 -15.61 -12.83
CA GLY A 137 1.71 -15.83 -13.06
C GLY A 137 1.18 -17.22 -12.79
N ASN A 138 -0.11 -17.45 -13.02
CA ASN A 138 -0.66 -18.80 -12.89
C ASN A 138 -0.35 -19.62 -14.15
N THR A 139 -0.62 -19.05 -15.32
CA THR A 139 -0.36 -19.67 -16.63
C THR A 139 0.43 -18.69 -17.50
N ILE A 140 1.54 -19.14 -18.05
CA ILE A 140 2.42 -18.34 -18.91
C ILE A 140 2.58 -19.05 -20.24
N ASN A 141 2.21 -18.38 -21.33
CA ASN A 141 2.35 -18.85 -22.70
C ASN A 141 3.37 -17.98 -23.43
N ILE A 142 4.42 -18.59 -23.96
CA ILE A 142 5.48 -17.90 -24.71
C ILE A 142 5.46 -18.42 -26.16
N ASP A 143 5.20 -17.53 -27.11
CA ASP A 143 5.22 -17.78 -28.56
C ASP A 143 5.96 -16.64 -29.27
N ALA A 144 7.18 -16.38 -28.82
CA ALA A 144 8.10 -15.41 -29.42
C ALA A 144 8.99 -16.10 -30.45
N ASP A 145 9.49 -15.37 -31.46
CA ASP A 145 10.45 -15.93 -32.40
C ASP A 145 11.85 -16.01 -31.77
N THR A 146 12.28 -14.96 -31.06
CA THR A 146 13.59 -14.92 -30.41
C THR A 146 13.59 -14.12 -29.12
N ILE A 147 14.23 -14.69 -28.09
CA ILE A 147 14.51 -14.07 -26.80
C ILE A 147 16.02 -14.11 -26.56
N ASN A 148 16.65 -12.94 -26.53
CA ASN A 148 18.11 -12.82 -26.47
C ASN A 148 18.67 -12.87 -25.04
N GLY A 149 17.93 -12.37 -24.05
CA GLY A 149 18.36 -12.37 -22.64
C GLY A 149 17.92 -13.59 -21.85
N ASP A 150 18.20 -13.56 -20.54
CA ASP A 150 17.77 -14.58 -19.59
C ASP A 150 16.28 -14.42 -19.27
N ILE A 151 15.60 -15.54 -19.04
CA ILE A 151 14.19 -15.56 -18.63
C ILE A 151 14.10 -16.14 -17.22
N THR A 152 13.50 -15.41 -16.29
CA THR A 152 13.13 -15.91 -14.97
C THR A 152 11.61 -15.99 -14.84
N ILE A 153 11.08 -17.18 -14.57
CA ILE A 153 9.66 -17.46 -14.52
C ILE A 153 9.25 -18.01 -13.15
N SER A 154 8.16 -17.51 -12.60
CA SER A 154 7.45 -18.11 -11.46
C SER A 154 6.00 -18.38 -11.83
N ALA A 155 5.64 -19.63 -12.13
CA ALA A 155 4.27 -20.00 -12.47
C ALA A 155 3.87 -21.43 -12.15
N LYS A 156 2.55 -21.69 -12.16
CA LYS A 156 2.04 -23.07 -12.04
C LYS A 156 2.13 -23.82 -13.35
N GLU A 157 1.87 -23.14 -14.46
CA GLU A 157 1.93 -23.72 -15.80
C GLU A 157 2.71 -22.80 -16.74
N ILE A 158 3.65 -23.40 -17.47
CA ILE A 158 4.51 -22.72 -18.43
C ILE A 158 4.41 -23.47 -19.76
N ASN A 159 3.93 -22.79 -20.79
CA ASN A 159 3.80 -23.31 -22.15
C ASN A 159 4.72 -22.53 -23.08
N ILE A 160 5.69 -23.19 -23.71
CA ILE A 160 6.59 -22.57 -24.69
C ILE A 160 6.36 -23.19 -26.07
N ALA A 161 6.10 -22.35 -27.06
CA ALA A 161 5.87 -22.75 -28.44
C ALA A 161 7.14 -23.33 -29.08
N SER A 162 6.97 -24.21 -30.07
CA SER A 162 8.07 -24.97 -30.68
C SER A 162 9.01 -24.10 -31.53
N ASN A 163 8.54 -22.98 -32.05
CA ASN A 163 9.29 -21.99 -32.83
C ASN A 163 10.14 -21.05 -31.96
N THR A 164 9.95 -21.04 -30.65
CA THR A 164 10.64 -20.09 -29.77
C THR A 164 12.10 -20.46 -29.54
N ILE A 165 12.99 -19.49 -29.82
CA ILE A 165 14.42 -19.58 -29.58
C ILE A 165 14.79 -18.71 -28.38
N ILE A 166 15.34 -19.31 -27.34
CA ILE A 166 15.82 -18.63 -26.12
C ILE A 166 17.34 -18.76 -26.09
N ASN A 167 18.04 -17.66 -26.41
CA ASN A 167 19.50 -17.65 -26.45
C ASN A 167 20.14 -17.63 -25.05
N GLY A 168 19.44 -17.07 -24.06
CA GLY A 168 19.89 -17.00 -22.68
C GLY A 168 19.50 -18.22 -21.83
N THR A 169 19.55 -18.03 -20.51
CA THR A 169 19.16 -19.02 -19.51
C THR A 169 17.66 -18.90 -19.20
N LEU A 170 16.93 -20.01 -19.30
CA LEU A 170 15.58 -20.15 -18.77
C LEU A 170 15.64 -20.67 -17.32
N LYS A 171 15.31 -19.81 -16.37
CA LYS A 171 15.18 -20.13 -14.95
C LYS A 171 13.72 -20.19 -14.53
N TYR A 172 13.24 -21.29 -13.97
CA TYR A 172 11.86 -21.40 -13.49
C TYR A 172 11.70 -22.18 -12.17
N ASN A 173 10.55 -22.07 -11.51
CA ASN A 173 10.27 -22.78 -10.27
C ASN A 173 10.11 -24.30 -10.51
N SER A 174 10.74 -25.12 -9.67
CA SER A 174 10.81 -26.58 -9.86
C SER A 174 9.46 -27.31 -9.81
N ASP A 175 8.45 -26.68 -9.20
CA ASP A 175 7.08 -27.19 -9.06
C ASP A 175 6.14 -26.78 -10.22
N ALA A 176 6.64 -26.07 -11.24
CA ALA A 176 5.84 -25.71 -12.42
C ALA A 176 5.57 -26.92 -13.33
N ILE A 177 4.36 -26.98 -13.89
CA ILE A 177 4.04 -27.81 -15.06
C ILE A 177 4.68 -27.14 -16.27
N PHE A 178 5.80 -27.69 -16.73
CA PHE A 178 6.58 -27.16 -17.85
C PHE A 178 6.30 -27.95 -19.13
N ASN A 179 5.58 -27.33 -20.06
CA ASN A 179 5.29 -27.88 -21.38
C ASN A 179 6.09 -27.09 -22.43
N SER A 180 7.13 -27.72 -22.98
CA SER A 180 7.92 -27.14 -24.07
C SER A 180 8.13 -28.14 -25.18
N ASN A 181 7.86 -27.70 -26.41
CA ASN A 181 8.16 -28.45 -27.63
C ASN A 181 9.37 -27.89 -28.38
N THR A 182 10.04 -26.87 -27.83
CA THR A 182 11.27 -26.29 -28.43
C THR A 182 12.51 -26.97 -27.86
N THR A 183 13.50 -27.20 -28.72
CA THR A 183 14.84 -27.67 -28.36
C THR A 183 15.87 -26.54 -28.32
N ASN A 184 15.48 -25.31 -28.64
CA ASN A 184 16.38 -24.17 -28.85
C ASN A 184 16.41 -23.26 -27.62
N ILE A 185 16.78 -23.83 -26.47
CA ILE A 185 16.95 -23.09 -25.22
C ILE A 185 18.41 -23.22 -24.78
N GLY A 186 19.10 -22.10 -24.56
CA GLY A 186 20.52 -22.06 -24.23
C GLY A 186 20.87 -22.88 -22.98
N GLU A 187 20.34 -22.48 -21.82
CA GLU A 187 20.49 -23.22 -20.56
C GLU A 187 19.16 -23.25 -19.80
N ILE A 188 18.85 -24.36 -19.13
CA ILE A 188 17.66 -24.49 -18.30
C ILE A 188 18.08 -24.69 -16.83
N LYS A 189 17.61 -23.81 -15.94
CA LYS A 189 17.82 -23.89 -14.49
C LYS A 189 16.48 -23.93 -13.76
N THR A 190 16.41 -24.72 -12.69
CA THR A 190 15.25 -24.69 -11.78
C THR A 190 15.67 -24.13 -10.42
N TYR A 191 14.71 -23.53 -9.70
CA TYR A 191 14.88 -23.14 -8.31
C TYR A 191 13.75 -23.70 -7.45
N GLU A 192 14.08 -24.08 -6.23
CA GLU A 192 13.08 -24.53 -5.27
C GLU A 192 12.24 -23.36 -4.77
N THR A 193 10.93 -23.48 -4.87
CA THR A 193 9.99 -22.60 -4.18
C THR A 193 9.92 -23.04 -2.72
N LYS A 194 9.81 -22.06 -1.80
CA LYS A 194 9.51 -22.36 -0.39
C LYS A 194 8.14 -23.03 -0.35
N ASN A 195 8.12 -24.36 -0.21
CA ASN A 195 6.89 -25.08 0.12
C ASN A 195 6.33 -24.49 1.43
N ILE A 196 5.01 -24.45 1.54
CA ILE A 196 4.34 -24.16 2.82
C ILE A 196 4.57 -25.38 3.72
N ASP A 197 5.78 -25.48 4.26
CA ASP A 197 6.18 -26.53 5.18
C ASP A 197 5.58 -26.28 6.58
N GLU A 198 5.58 -27.31 7.45
CA GLU A 198 5.24 -27.18 8.87
C GLU A 198 5.99 -26.03 9.57
N THR A 199 7.20 -25.71 9.08
CA THR A 199 8.02 -24.57 9.52
C THR A 199 7.34 -23.23 9.27
N THR A 200 6.56 -23.10 8.19
CA THR A 200 5.77 -21.91 7.87
C THR A 200 4.61 -21.76 8.85
N ILE A 201 3.90 -22.85 9.16
CA ILE A 201 2.79 -22.83 10.13
C ILE A 201 3.31 -22.45 11.53
N LEU A 202 4.43 -23.03 11.95
CA LEU A 202 5.08 -22.69 13.23
C LEU A 202 5.52 -21.22 13.27
N SER A 203 6.05 -20.68 12.16
CA SER A 203 6.45 -19.27 12.08
C SER A 203 5.26 -18.33 12.23
N VAL A 204 4.16 -18.58 11.51
CA VAL A 204 2.92 -17.79 11.58
C VAL A 204 2.32 -17.83 12.99
N LEU A 205 2.31 -19.01 13.63
CA LEU A 205 1.85 -19.15 15.01
C LEU A 205 2.76 -18.39 15.98
N SER A 206 4.08 -18.46 15.79
CA SER A 206 5.04 -17.75 16.65
C SER A 206 4.91 -16.23 16.53
N ASP A 207 4.73 -15.71 15.32
CA ASP A 207 4.50 -14.28 15.05
C ASP A 207 3.18 -13.83 15.65
N PHE A 208 2.13 -14.64 15.52
CA PHE A 208 0.84 -14.38 16.14
C PHE A 208 0.95 -14.29 17.67
N VAL A 209 1.61 -15.26 18.31
CA VAL A 209 1.81 -15.31 19.76
C VAL A 209 2.64 -14.12 20.23
N TYR A 210 3.75 -13.81 19.56
CA TYR A 210 4.59 -12.66 19.88
C TYR A 210 3.83 -11.33 19.76
N ALA A 211 3.08 -11.15 18.67
CA ALA A 211 2.26 -9.96 18.46
C ALA A 211 1.14 -9.86 19.49
N LEU A 212 0.52 -10.96 19.90
CA LEU A 212 -0.48 -10.98 20.95
C LEU A 212 0.11 -10.58 22.30
N LEU A 213 1.20 -11.23 22.71
CA LEU A 213 1.87 -10.95 23.99
C LEU A 213 2.34 -9.50 24.08
N THR A 214 2.89 -8.96 22.99
CA THR A 214 3.35 -7.55 22.92
C THR A 214 2.19 -6.58 23.15
N PHE A 215 1.05 -6.78 22.49
CA PHE A 215 -0.11 -5.89 22.64
C PHE A 215 -0.81 -6.03 23.99
N VAL A 216 -0.87 -7.24 24.55
CA VAL A 216 -1.37 -7.47 25.92
C VAL A 216 -0.47 -6.77 26.93
N PHE A 217 0.85 -6.95 26.81
CA PHE A 217 1.83 -6.29 27.67
C PHE A 217 1.70 -4.77 27.60
N LEU A 218 1.60 -4.21 26.39
CA LEU A 218 1.38 -2.77 26.19
C LEU A 218 0.06 -2.30 26.82
N GLY A 219 -1.04 -3.02 26.61
CA GLY A 219 -2.31 -2.68 27.22
C GLY A 219 -2.24 -2.70 28.76
N PHE A 220 -1.56 -3.70 29.34
CA PHE A 220 -1.36 -3.79 30.79
C PHE A 220 -0.49 -2.65 31.31
N ALA A 221 0.64 -2.37 30.66
CA ALA A 221 1.53 -1.26 31.00
C ALA A 221 0.79 0.08 30.92
N LEU A 222 -0.02 0.30 29.87
CA LEU A 222 -0.83 1.50 29.73
C LEU A 222 -1.89 1.62 30.83
N ASN A 223 -2.54 0.52 31.21
CA ASN A 223 -3.52 0.54 32.29
C ASN A 223 -2.88 0.83 33.65
N LEU A 224 -1.64 0.38 33.85
CA LEU A 224 -0.87 0.67 35.06
C LEU A 224 -0.43 2.14 35.12
N LEU A 225 0.11 2.68 34.02
CA LEU A 225 0.61 4.07 33.95
C LEU A 225 -0.52 5.10 33.89
N PHE A 226 -1.59 4.78 33.17
CA PHE A 226 -2.68 5.70 32.87
C PHE A 226 -4.06 5.05 33.11
N PRO A 227 -4.39 4.64 34.35
CA PRO A 227 -5.64 3.95 34.67
C PRO A 227 -6.88 4.80 34.37
N GLY A 228 -6.73 6.13 34.30
CA GLY A 228 -7.79 7.05 33.87
C GLY A 228 -8.30 6.74 32.46
N ILE A 229 -7.45 6.23 31.56
CA ILE A 229 -7.81 5.89 30.18
C ILE A 229 -8.84 4.78 30.18
N PHE A 230 -8.51 3.69 30.83
CA PHE A 230 -9.32 2.49 30.88
C PHE A 230 -10.59 2.70 31.71
N LYS A 231 -10.52 3.45 32.83
CA LYS A 231 -11.71 3.84 33.59
C LYS A 231 -12.71 4.66 32.77
N SER A 232 -12.25 5.49 31.82
CA SER A 232 -13.15 6.25 30.97
C SER A 232 -13.97 5.36 30.03
N LEU A 233 -13.46 4.15 29.74
CA LEU A 233 -14.11 3.13 28.92
C LEU A 233 -15.12 2.30 29.72
N ASP A 234 -15.21 2.44 31.05
CA ASP A 234 -16.17 1.69 31.89
C ASP A 234 -17.64 1.97 31.52
N LYS A 235 -17.92 3.15 30.96
CA LYS A 235 -19.24 3.48 30.45
C LYS A 235 -19.43 2.88 29.06
N LYS A 236 -20.61 2.33 28.78
CA LYS A 236 -20.94 1.91 27.41
C LYS A 236 -21.10 3.17 26.57
N LEU A 237 -20.35 3.28 25.49
CA LEU A 237 -20.47 4.41 24.57
C LEU A 237 -21.67 4.19 23.65
N SER A 238 -22.45 5.25 23.45
CA SER A 238 -23.48 5.31 22.42
C SER A 238 -22.87 5.33 21.02
N ALA A 239 -23.67 5.03 19.99
CA ALA A 239 -23.21 5.09 18.60
C ALA A 239 -22.67 6.48 18.22
N ASN A 240 -23.33 7.54 18.68
CA ASN A 240 -22.88 8.92 18.47
C ASN A 240 -21.55 9.21 19.17
N GLU A 241 -21.32 8.66 20.37
CA GLU A 241 -20.03 8.81 21.03
C GLU A 241 -18.92 8.05 20.30
N ILE A 242 -19.19 6.85 19.80
CA ILE A 242 -18.21 6.09 18.99
C ILE A 242 -17.86 6.90 17.74
N PHE A 243 -18.87 7.37 17.00
CA PHE A 243 -18.68 8.19 15.81
C PHE A 243 -17.90 9.47 16.11
N ASN A 244 -18.26 10.21 17.16
CA ASN A 244 -17.56 11.43 17.55
C ASN A 244 -16.13 11.16 17.99
N ASN A 245 -15.84 10.06 18.68
CA ASN A 245 -14.46 9.69 19.01
C ASN A 245 -13.68 9.40 17.73
N THR A 246 -14.18 8.55 16.84
CA THR A 246 -13.52 8.22 15.57
C THR A 246 -13.28 9.47 14.71
N TRP A 247 -14.26 10.38 14.62
CA TRP A 247 -14.12 11.65 13.89
C TRP A 247 -13.06 12.56 14.51
N ASN A 248 -13.02 12.68 15.83
CA ASN A 248 -11.97 13.45 16.51
C ASN A 248 -10.58 12.83 16.31
N GLY A 249 -10.49 11.50 16.25
CA GLY A 249 -9.24 10.81 15.94
C GLY A 249 -8.77 11.06 14.51
N LEU A 250 -9.68 11.11 13.55
CA LEU A 250 -9.38 11.51 12.16
C LEU A 250 -8.83 12.93 12.10
N LEU A 251 -9.47 13.87 12.80
CA LEU A 251 -8.99 15.24 12.91
C LEU A 251 -7.59 15.29 13.54
N PHE A 252 -7.36 14.53 14.61
CA PHE A 252 -6.06 14.46 15.27
C PHE A 252 -4.97 13.86 14.37
N MET A 253 -5.31 12.82 13.61
CA MET A 253 -4.40 12.13 12.67
C MET A 253 -3.80 13.07 11.64
N PHE A 254 -4.58 14.02 11.11
CA PHE A 254 -4.09 14.99 10.13
C PHE A 254 -3.58 16.28 10.77
N ALA A 255 -4.24 16.78 11.83
CA ALA A 255 -3.86 18.05 12.46
C ALA A 255 -2.46 18.00 13.07
N VAL A 256 -2.08 16.90 13.73
CA VAL A 256 -0.79 16.83 14.43
C VAL A 256 0.41 16.84 13.48
N PRO A 257 0.45 16.03 12.40
CA PRO A 257 1.51 16.12 11.40
C PRO A 257 1.60 17.51 10.76
N ILE A 258 0.47 18.11 10.37
CA ILE A 258 0.44 19.44 9.74
C ILE A 258 1.02 20.50 10.68
N VAL A 259 0.56 20.54 11.93
CA VAL A 259 1.08 21.49 12.93
C VAL A 259 2.56 21.24 13.21
N SER A 260 2.98 19.98 13.26
CA SER A 260 4.39 19.63 13.48
C SER A 260 5.28 20.07 12.32
N ILE A 261 4.84 19.90 11.08
CA ILE A 261 5.55 20.37 9.88
C ILE A 261 5.66 21.90 9.88
N ILE A 262 4.59 22.62 10.23
CA ILE A 262 4.63 24.08 10.37
C ILE A 262 5.66 24.51 11.42
N LEU A 263 5.78 23.78 12.54
CA LEU A 263 6.80 24.06 13.56
C LEU A 263 8.22 23.80 13.03
N LEU A 264 8.43 22.75 12.24
CA LEU A 264 9.72 22.41 11.65
C LEU A 264 10.24 23.48 10.67
N VAL A 265 9.36 24.26 10.05
CA VAL A 265 9.76 25.38 9.17
C VAL A 265 10.42 26.51 9.98
N THR A 266 10.15 26.60 11.28
CA THR A 266 10.71 27.65 12.14
C THR A 266 11.95 27.16 12.89
N VAL A 267 13.04 27.94 12.92
CA VAL A 267 14.30 27.57 13.60
C VAL A 267 14.07 27.22 15.09
N ILE A 268 13.19 27.96 15.76
CA ILE A 268 12.86 27.74 17.18
C ILE A 268 11.90 26.56 17.36
N GLY A 269 11.05 26.27 16.36
CA GLY A 269 10.04 25.20 16.41
C GLY A 269 10.56 23.83 16.01
N VAL A 270 11.75 23.72 15.38
CA VAL A 270 12.33 22.43 14.98
C VAL A 270 12.36 21.40 16.14
N PRO A 271 12.91 21.71 17.33
CA PRO A 271 12.93 20.73 18.42
C PRO A 271 11.53 20.30 18.85
N VAL A 272 10.57 21.23 18.89
CA VAL A 272 9.18 20.97 19.30
C VAL A 272 8.45 20.15 18.24
N GLY A 273 8.68 20.43 16.96
CA GLY A 273 8.11 19.70 15.83
C GLY A 273 8.56 18.23 15.82
N ILE A 274 9.84 17.97 16.07
CA ILE A 274 10.38 16.60 16.18
C ILE A 274 9.75 15.87 17.37
N ILE A 275 9.74 16.47 18.55
CA ILE A 275 9.14 15.87 19.75
C ILE A 275 7.65 15.59 19.52
N SER A 276 6.93 16.52 18.87
CA SER A 276 5.52 16.37 18.53
C SER A 276 5.27 15.18 17.60
N LEU A 277 6.09 15.00 16.55
CA LEU A 277 6.00 13.84 15.66
C LEU A 277 6.34 12.52 16.36
N LEU A 278 7.32 12.51 17.26
CA LEU A 278 7.65 11.31 18.04
C LEU A 278 6.49 10.91 18.96
N ILE A 279 5.92 11.88 19.68
CA ILE A 279 4.73 11.65 20.50
C ILE A 279 3.56 11.17 19.63
N TYR A 280 3.40 11.74 18.43
CA TYR A 280 2.37 11.33 17.49
C TYR A 280 2.50 9.86 17.06
N VAL A 281 3.70 9.42 16.67
CA VAL A 281 3.95 8.01 16.30
C VAL A 281 3.69 7.08 17.49
N ILE A 282 4.10 7.48 18.70
CA ILE A 282 3.79 6.74 19.92
C ILE A 282 2.28 6.66 20.14
N MET A 283 1.54 7.76 20.00
CA MET A 283 0.08 7.78 20.15
C MET A 283 -0.63 6.91 19.10
N LEU A 284 -0.16 6.93 17.83
CA LEU A 284 -0.67 6.02 16.80
C LEU A 284 -0.50 4.57 17.21
N TYR A 285 0.67 4.21 17.72
CA TYR A 285 0.95 2.84 18.16
C TYR A 285 0.10 2.41 19.36
N LEU A 286 -0.04 3.29 20.37
CA LEU A 286 -0.81 3.01 21.59
C LEU A 286 -2.33 3.12 21.40
N SER A 287 -2.80 3.71 20.30
CA SER A 287 -4.24 3.86 20.01
C SER A 287 -4.96 2.50 19.92
N VAL A 288 -4.30 1.51 19.30
CA VAL A 288 -4.86 0.18 19.05
C VAL A 288 -5.18 -0.57 20.36
N PRO A 289 -4.26 -0.80 21.31
CA PRO A 289 -4.59 -1.52 22.54
C PRO A 289 -5.69 -0.83 23.37
N ILE A 290 -5.76 0.50 23.35
CA ILE A 290 -6.83 1.26 24.01
C ILE A 290 -8.19 0.95 23.36
N ALA A 291 -8.27 1.02 22.03
CA ALA A 291 -9.47 0.72 21.26
C ALA A 291 -9.89 -0.76 21.39
N SER A 292 -8.93 -1.69 21.32
CA SER A 292 -9.13 -3.12 21.52
C SER A 292 -9.75 -3.43 22.88
N THR A 293 -9.36 -2.72 23.94
CA THR A 293 -9.92 -2.93 25.28
C THR A 293 -11.42 -2.64 25.32
N TYR A 294 -11.89 -1.60 24.62
CA TYR A 294 -13.32 -1.31 24.54
C TYR A 294 -14.08 -2.46 23.85
N LEU A 295 -13.52 -3.07 22.80
CA LEU A 295 -14.11 -4.25 22.17
C LEU A 295 -14.15 -5.44 23.14
N GLY A 296 -13.05 -5.70 23.84
CA GLY A 296 -12.98 -6.75 24.85
C GLY A 296 -14.06 -6.59 25.92
N LYS A 297 -14.29 -5.35 26.38
CA LYS A 297 -15.37 -5.01 27.30
C LYS A 297 -16.77 -5.28 26.76
N LEU A 298 -17.03 -4.97 25.48
CA LEU A 298 -18.34 -5.26 24.86
C LEU A 298 -18.62 -6.77 24.86
N ILE A 299 -17.60 -7.58 24.60
CA ILE A 299 -17.70 -9.04 24.56
C ILE A 299 -17.81 -9.63 25.96
N THR A 300 -16.94 -9.25 26.90
CA THR A 300 -17.00 -9.77 28.28
C THR A 300 -18.30 -9.39 28.97
N LYS A 301 -18.83 -8.18 28.73
CA LYS A 301 -20.15 -7.80 29.22
C LYS A 301 -21.26 -8.67 28.64
N LYS A 302 -21.20 -9.02 27.35
CA LYS A 302 -22.19 -9.90 26.71
C LYS A 302 -22.13 -11.34 27.24
N ILE A 303 -20.96 -11.83 27.63
CA ILE A 303 -20.75 -13.21 28.09
C ILE A 303 -21.04 -13.36 29.59
N PHE A 304 -20.52 -12.46 30.43
CA PHE A 304 -20.56 -12.60 31.88
C PHE A 304 -21.62 -11.74 32.58
N ASP A 305 -22.31 -10.88 31.83
CA ASP A 305 -23.37 -9.95 32.28
C ASP A 305 -23.00 -9.07 33.50
N LYS A 306 -21.70 -8.89 33.76
CA LYS A 306 -21.16 -8.06 34.83
C LYS A 306 -19.86 -7.39 34.42
N LYS A 307 -19.49 -6.33 35.15
CA LYS A 307 -18.20 -5.65 34.97
C LYS A 307 -17.06 -6.63 35.31
N GLN A 308 -16.05 -6.67 34.45
CA GLN A 308 -14.87 -7.50 34.66
C GLN A 308 -13.64 -6.64 35.01
N SER A 309 -12.56 -7.32 35.36
CA SER A 309 -11.26 -6.69 35.54
C SER A 309 -10.79 -6.07 34.22
N PRO A 310 -10.20 -4.85 34.22
CA PRO A 310 -9.68 -4.22 33.00
C PRO A 310 -8.61 -5.08 32.33
N TYR A 311 -7.86 -5.89 33.09
CA TYR A 311 -6.87 -6.82 32.54
C TYR A 311 -7.51 -7.92 31.68
N LEU A 312 -8.68 -8.43 32.09
CA LEU A 312 -9.41 -9.42 31.29
C LEU A 312 -9.98 -8.78 30.02
N GLU A 313 -10.49 -7.55 30.13
CA GLU A 313 -11.01 -6.80 28.98
C GLU A 313 -9.92 -6.48 27.94
N ILE A 314 -8.72 -6.09 28.40
CA ILE A 314 -7.54 -5.90 27.54
C ILE A 314 -7.18 -7.22 26.85
N PHE A 315 -7.06 -8.31 27.61
CA PHE A 315 -6.65 -9.61 27.08
C PHE A 315 -7.60 -10.11 25.97
N ILE A 316 -8.90 -10.12 26.25
CA ILE A 316 -9.92 -10.55 25.28
C ILE A 316 -9.95 -9.60 24.07
N GLY A 317 -9.85 -8.29 24.31
CA GLY A 317 -9.80 -7.29 23.25
C GLY A 317 -8.63 -7.48 22.29
N CYS A 318 -7.43 -7.73 22.83
CA CYS A 318 -6.22 -7.99 22.05
C CYS A 318 -6.31 -9.31 21.27
N ILE A 319 -6.80 -10.39 21.88
CA ILE A 319 -7.00 -11.67 21.17
C ILE A 319 -7.90 -11.47 19.95
N LEU A 320 -9.06 -10.86 20.15
CA LEU A 320 -10.01 -10.62 19.06
C LEU A 320 -9.41 -9.77 17.95
N THR A 321 -8.69 -8.71 18.33
CA THR A 321 -7.99 -7.84 17.39
C THR A 321 -7.01 -8.64 16.54
N LYS A 322 -6.19 -9.50 17.17
CA LYS A 322 -5.17 -10.29 16.45
C LYS A 322 -5.79 -11.36 15.57
N LEU A 323 -6.90 -11.98 15.97
CA LEU A 323 -7.63 -12.91 15.12
C LEU A 323 -8.18 -12.22 13.86
N VAL A 324 -8.74 -11.02 13.98
CA VAL A 324 -9.18 -10.24 12.82
C VAL A 324 -8.01 -9.85 11.93
N CYS A 325 -6.84 -9.57 12.51
CA CYS A 325 -5.63 -9.25 11.75
C CYS A 325 -5.11 -10.38 10.86
N LEU A 326 -5.53 -11.64 11.08
CA LEU A 326 -5.14 -12.77 10.22
C LEU A 326 -5.76 -12.70 8.81
N ILE A 327 -6.82 -11.91 8.62
CA ILE A 327 -7.48 -11.74 7.31
C ILE A 327 -6.91 -10.47 6.64
N PRO A 328 -6.08 -10.57 5.57
CA PRO A 328 -5.28 -9.44 5.07
C PRO A 328 -6.07 -8.19 4.68
N ILE A 329 -7.18 -8.33 3.97
CA ILE A 329 -7.98 -7.18 3.49
C ILE A 329 -8.79 -6.56 4.64
N VAL A 330 -9.37 -7.41 5.48
CA VAL A 330 -10.21 -6.97 6.61
C VAL A 330 -9.35 -6.31 7.69
N SER A 331 -8.12 -6.79 7.90
CA SER A 331 -7.20 -6.27 8.91
C SER A 331 -6.86 -4.81 8.69
N VAL A 332 -6.68 -4.37 7.45
CA VAL A 332 -6.34 -2.97 7.12
C VAL A 332 -7.48 -2.03 7.51
N ILE A 333 -8.69 -2.31 7.03
CA ILE A 333 -9.88 -1.49 7.31
C ILE A 333 -10.18 -1.47 8.81
N TYR A 334 -10.12 -2.63 9.45
CA TYR A 334 -10.36 -2.76 10.88
C TYR A 334 -9.31 -2.03 11.73
N THR A 335 -8.03 -2.13 11.37
CA THR A 335 -6.94 -1.46 12.09
C THR A 335 -7.03 0.05 11.93
N ILE A 336 -7.34 0.56 10.74
CA ILE A 336 -7.59 2.00 10.52
C ILE A 336 -8.70 2.49 11.45
N PHE A 337 -9.82 1.76 11.51
CA PHE A 337 -10.91 2.11 12.42
C PHE A 337 -10.46 2.15 13.89
N LEU A 338 -9.71 1.14 14.35
CA LEU A 338 -9.20 1.10 15.72
C LEU A 338 -8.23 2.24 16.03
N VAL A 339 -7.36 2.60 15.08
CA VAL A 339 -6.43 3.71 15.25
C VAL A 339 -7.20 5.02 15.40
N LEU A 340 -8.14 5.28 14.50
CA LEU A 340 -8.97 6.50 14.56
C LEU A 340 -9.79 6.56 15.85
N PHE A 341 -10.44 5.47 16.22
CA PHE A 341 -11.22 5.43 17.46
C PHE A 341 -10.33 5.61 18.70
N GLY A 342 -9.18 4.93 18.75
CA GLY A 342 -8.20 5.01 19.83
C GLY A 342 -7.60 6.41 20.00
N LEU A 343 -7.19 7.06 18.90
CA LEU A 343 -6.73 8.45 18.92
C LEU A 343 -7.82 9.40 19.43
N GLY A 344 -9.06 9.18 19.02
CA GLY A 344 -10.22 9.94 19.49
C GLY A 344 -10.42 9.88 21.00
N LEU A 345 -10.29 8.68 21.56
CA LEU A 345 -10.36 8.45 23.01
C LEU A 345 -9.22 9.19 23.73
N ILE A 346 -7.98 9.08 23.25
CA ILE A 346 -6.81 9.78 23.81
C ILE A 346 -7.03 11.30 23.77
N TYR A 347 -7.47 11.84 22.63
CA TYR A 347 -7.74 13.27 22.45
C TYR A 347 -8.78 13.79 23.46
N ASN A 348 -9.93 13.11 23.56
CA ASN A 348 -11.00 13.52 24.46
C ASN A 348 -10.61 13.46 25.93
N MET A 349 -9.69 12.57 26.27
CA MET A 349 -9.12 12.49 27.61
C MET A 349 -8.19 13.64 27.95
N ILE A 350 -7.28 14.00 27.04
CA ILE A 350 -6.40 15.15 27.20
C ILE A 350 -7.24 16.41 27.45
N LEU A 351 -8.34 16.58 26.72
CA LEU A 351 -9.28 17.69 26.93
C LEU A 351 -9.99 17.65 28.30
N LYS A 352 -10.42 16.47 28.76
CA LYS A 352 -11.09 16.33 30.07
C LYS A 352 -10.15 16.64 31.23
N VAL A 353 -8.88 16.21 31.18
CA VAL A 353 -7.88 16.53 32.20
C VAL A 353 -7.65 18.05 32.25
N ARG A 354 -7.55 18.70 31.09
CA ARG A 354 -7.38 20.15 31.01
C ARG A 354 -8.57 20.93 31.59
N LYS A 355 -9.80 20.48 31.36
CA LYS A 355 -11.02 21.14 31.91
C LYS A 355 -11.20 20.97 33.42
N LYS A 356 -10.55 19.98 34.05
CA LYS A 356 -10.64 19.75 35.50
C LYS A 356 -9.63 20.60 36.30
N ASN A 357 -8.61 21.12 35.62
CA ASN A 357 -7.48 21.86 36.20
C ASN A 357 -7.51 23.36 35.84
N ILE A 358 -8.58 23.84 35.20
CA ILE A 358 -8.93 25.26 34.95
C ILE A 358 -10.24 25.48 35.67
#